data_AF-A0A9E5NKM8-F1
#
_entry.id   AF-A0A9E5NKM8-F1
#
_cell.length_a   1.000
_cell.length_b   1.000
_cell.length_c   1.000
_cell.angle_alpha   90.00
_cell.angle_beta   90.00
_cell.angle_gamma   90.00
#
_symmetry.space_group_name_H-M   'P 1'
#
loop_
_entity.id
_entity.type
_entity.pdbx_description
1 polymer ?
#
loop_
_entity_poly.entity_id
_entity_poly.type
_entity_poly.pdbx_seq_one_letter_code
_entity_poly.pdbx_strand_id
1 'polypeptide(L)'
;MTIFAWLFDVYPHADGMAVWLIDREGRTHRLHDTFSPAFYLQGSQEQLRAVANALVAQRAPVSLRMTERIDLFLDREVEVLEARLKVPGELPRVFRQTSQAFPGLTYYDADIPLPQRYVLHRGVFPLAYCSVDHSEGRIRSIEAFDSPWDIDYELPRFRVMTLRLDGDLEDPTRSLTGKSDRGGLLVEVDQRRFRFPRRNGRQLVLGIR
;
A
#
# COMPACT_ATOMS: atom_id res chain seq x y z
N MET A 1 -4.22 16.91 -18.86
CA MET A 1 -3.63 15.97 -19.84
C MET A 1 -4.19 14.61 -19.52
N THR A 2 -4.50 13.81 -20.53
CA THR A 2 -5.02 12.46 -20.35
C THR A 2 -3.95 11.48 -20.81
N ILE A 3 -3.69 10.45 -20.01
CA ILE A 3 -2.82 9.34 -20.37
C ILE A 3 -3.59 8.02 -20.27
N PHE A 4 -3.24 7.06 -21.11
CA PHE A 4 -3.80 5.71 -21.06
C PHE A 4 -2.70 4.74 -20.65
N ALA A 5 -2.85 4.11 -19.50
CA ALA A 5 -1.76 3.37 -18.87
C ALA A 5 -2.29 2.31 -17.89
N TRP A 6 -1.50 1.26 -17.68
CA TRP A 6 -1.78 0.23 -16.68
C TRP A 6 -1.39 0.70 -15.28
N LEU A 7 -2.27 0.46 -14.30
CA LEU A 7 -1.96 0.67 -12.89
C LEU A 7 -0.92 -0.35 -12.40
N PHE A 8 0.28 0.12 -12.06
CA PHE A 8 1.36 -0.78 -11.64
C PHE A 8 1.48 -0.91 -10.12
N ASP A 9 1.47 0.22 -9.39
CA ASP A 9 1.61 0.22 -7.94
C ASP A 9 1.00 1.48 -7.31
N VAL A 10 0.55 1.38 -6.06
CA VAL A 10 0.02 2.48 -5.28
C VAL A 10 0.47 2.39 -3.82
N TYR A 11 0.90 3.50 -3.24
CA TYR A 11 1.28 3.55 -1.84
C TYR A 11 1.06 4.94 -1.22
N PRO A 12 0.85 5.04 0.10
CA PRO A 12 0.61 6.31 0.76
C PRO A 12 1.79 7.27 0.59
N HIS A 13 1.49 8.52 0.26
CA HIS A 13 2.48 9.58 0.14
C HIS A 13 1.82 10.94 0.39
N ALA A 14 2.33 11.70 1.37
CA ALA A 14 1.81 13.03 1.72
C ALA A 14 0.28 13.03 1.98
N ASP A 15 -0.50 13.85 1.27
CA ASP A 15 -1.95 14.03 1.39
C ASP A 15 -2.78 12.97 0.66
N GLY A 16 -2.15 11.91 0.15
CA GLY A 16 -2.84 10.94 -0.68
C GLY A 16 -2.01 9.70 -0.98
N MET A 17 -2.06 9.27 -2.23
CA MET A 17 -1.36 8.11 -2.75
C MET A 17 -0.43 8.52 -3.88
N ALA A 18 0.79 7.98 -3.88
CA ALA A 18 1.59 7.91 -5.09
C ALA A 18 1.03 6.78 -5.96
N VAL A 19 0.81 7.07 -7.24
CA VAL A 19 0.23 6.16 -8.21
C VAL A 19 1.23 5.99 -9.35
N TRP A 20 1.69 4.75 -9.54
CA TRP A 20 2.61 4.38 -10.59
C TRP A 20 1.86 3.72 -11.74
N LEU A 21 2.09 4.23 -12.93
CA LEU A 21 1.43 3.84 -14.16
C LEU A 21 2.48 3.50 -15.22
N ILE A 22 2.17 2.55 -16.11
CA ILE A 22 3.02 2.21 -17.25
C ILE A 22 2.18 2.42 -18.52
N ASP A 23 2.64 3.26 -19.46
CA ASP A 23 1.93 3.47 -20.72
C ASP A 23 2.22 2.38 -21.77
N ARG A 24 1.54 2.45 -22.92
CA ARG A 24 1.72 1.51 -24.06
C ARG A 24 3.14 1.49 -24.59
N GLU A 25 3.88 2.59 -24.47
CA GLU A 25 5.29 2.68 -24.87
C GLU A 25 6.25 2.11 -23.80
N GLY A 26 5.73 1.67 -22.64
CA GLY A 26 6.52 1.16 -21.53
C GLY A 26 7.16 2.26 -20.67
N ARG A 27 6.76 3.52 -20.84
CA ARG A 27 7.22 4.64 -20.00
C ARG A 27 6.46 4.62 -18.69
N THR A 28 7.19 4.91 -17.63
CA THR A 28 6.64 4.92 -16.28
C THR A 28 6.25 6.34 -15.88
N HIS A 29 5.03 6.50 -15.41
CA HIS A 29 4.49 7.76 -14.91
C HIS A 29 4.22 7.63 -13.41
N ARG A 30 4.74 8.59 -12.63
CA ARG A 30 4.40 8.73 -11.22
C ARG A 30 3.49 9.93 -11.05
N LEU A 31 2.26 9.68 -10.62
CA LEU A 31 1.28 10.72 -10.31
C LEU A 31 0.92 10.67 -8.82
N HIS A 32 0.21 11.70 -8.38
CA HIS A 32 -0.33 11.81 -7.04
C HIS A 32 -1.86 11.89 -7.08
N ASP A 33 -2.55 11.09 -6.29
CA ASP A 33 -4.00 11.17 -6.13
C ASP A 33 -4.34 11.48 -4.67
N THR A 34 -5.15 12.52 -4.44
CA THR A 34 -5.61 12.86 -3.09
C THR A 34 -6.57 11.79 -2.61
N PHE A 35 -6.28 11.21 -1.44
CA PHE A 35 -7.04 10.11 -0.89
C PHE A 35 -7.20 10.29 0.61
N SER A 36 -8.41 10.07 1.13
CA SER A 36 -8.72 10.26 2.54
C SER A 36 -9.41 9.02 3.08
N PRO A 37 -8.66 7.97 3.47
CA PRO A 37 -9.24 6.73 3.97
C PRO A 37 -9.88 6.95 5.34
N ALA A 38 -10.87 6.13 5.68
CA ALA A 38 -11.51 6.15 6.99
C ALA A 38 -11.56 4.75 7.59
N PHE A 39 -11.55 4.67 8.91
CA PHE A 39 -12.01 3.50 9.66
C PHE A 39 -13.25 3.91 10.46
N TYR A 40 -14.05 2.93 10.88
CA TYR A 40 -15.31 3.18 11.57
C TYR A 40 -15.33 2.51 12.94
N LEU A 41 -16.07 3.13 13.87
CA LEU A 41 -16.24 2.62 15.21
C LEU A 41 -17.72 2.50 15.55
N GLN A 42 -18.11 1.41 16.20
CA GLN A 42 -19.43 1.23 16.78
C GLN A 42 -19.32 1.00 18.29
N GLY A 43 -20.24 1.60 19.04
CA GLY A 43 -20.37 1.47 20.48
C GLY A 43 -21.50 2.35 21.00
N SER A 44 -21.57 2.53 22.32
CA SER A 44 -22.53 3.47 22.90
C SER A 44 -22.18 4.91 22.52
N GLN A 45 -23.19 5.78 22.51
CA GLN A 45 -22.99 7.20 22.19
C GLN A 45 -21.98 7.88 23.13
N GLU A 46 -21.94 7.48 24.40
CA GLU A 46 -20.95 7.96 25.37
C GLU A 46 -19.52 7.56 24.99
N GLN A 47 -19.31 6.29 24.62
CA GLN A 47 -18.00 5.80 24.19
C GLN A 47 -17.53 6.50 22.90
N LEU A 48 -18.42 6.68 21.91
CA LEU A 48 -18.07 7.37 20.67
C LEU A 48 -17.73 8.85 20.89
N ARG A 49 -18.44 9.54 21.80
CA ARG A 49 -18.06 10.90 22.23
C ARG A 49 -16.70 10.92 22.91
N ALA A 50 -16.40 9.93 23.76
CA ALA A 50 -15.09 9.83 24.42
C ALA A 50 -13.95 9.64 23.41
N VAL A 51 -14.13 8.78 22.41
CA VAL A 51 -13.18 8.62 21.29
C VAL A 51 -12.98 9.95 20.55
N ALA A 52 -14.07 10.62 20.19
CA ALA A 52 -13.99 11.88 19.46
C ALA A 52 -13.19 12.94 20.23
N ASN A 53 -13.47 13.09 21.53
CA ASN A 53 -12.74 14.00 22.42
C ASN A 53 -11.25 13.63 22.51
N ALA A 54 -10.92 12.33 22.62
CA ALA A 54 -9.54 11.87 22.67
C ALA A 54 -8.76 12.17 21.37
N LEU A 55 -9.36 11.91 20.21
CA LEU A 55 -8.74 12.19 18.91
C LEU A 55 -8.51 13.70 18.69
N VAL A 56 -9.46 14.54 19.12
CA VAL A 56 -9.33 16.01 19.08
C VAL A 56 -8.22 16.47 20.02
N ALA A 57 -8.18 15.98 21.26
CA ALA A 57 -7.16 16.34 22.24
C ALA A 57 -5.75 15.96 21.77
N GLN A 58 -5.61 14.82 21.09
CA GLN A 58 -4.35 14.36 20.48
C GLN A 58 -3.98 15.11 19.19
N ARG A 59 -4.84 16.03 18.70
CA ARG A 59 -4.69 16.72 17.41
C ARG A 59 -4.47 15.73 16.27
N ALA A 60 -5.14 14.58 16.32
CA ALA A 60 -5.06 13.60 15.25
C ALA A 60 -5.53 14.24 13.92
N PRO A 61 -4.91 13.91 12.77
CA PRO A 61 -5.27 14.50 11.47
C PRO A 61 -6.54 13.86 10.91
N VAL A 62 -7.63 13.89 11.68
CA VAL A 62 -8.91 13.27 11.38
C VAL A 62 -10.02 14.29 11.16
N SER A 63 -11.00 13.94 10.34
CA SER A 63 -12.36 14.49 10.39
C SER A 63 -13.29 13.41 10.92
N LEU A 64 -14.14 13.78 11.88
CA LEU A 64 -15.06 12.88 12.56
C LEU A 64 -16.50 13.18 12.16
N ARG A 65 -17.29 12.13 11.89
CA ARG A 65 -18.71 12.28 11.55
C ARG A 65 -19.50 11.06 11.99
N MET A 66 -20.66 11.27 12.60
CA MET A 66 -21.64 10.20 12.81
C MET A 66 -22.33 9.88 11.48
N THR A 67 -22.43 8.59 11.14
CA THR A 67 -23.06 8.13 9.89
C THR A 67 -23.63 6.74 10.07
N GLU A 68 -24.53 6.34 9.16
CA GLU A 68 -25.01 4.97 9.06
C GLU A 68 -24.20 4.19 8.02
N ARG A 69 -23.96 2.90 8.29
CA ARG A 69 -23.32 1.93 7.38
C ARG A 69 -23.98 0.57 7.57
N ILE A 70 -23.91 -0.29 6.56
CA ILE A 70 -24.38 -1.67 6.66
C ILE A 70 -23.32 -2.49 7.40
N ASP A 71 -23.73 -3.18 8.46
CA ASP A 71 -22.93 -4.25 9.04
C ASP A 71 -23.14 -5.53 8.22
N LEU A 72 -22.07 -6.05 7.63
CA LEU A 72 -22.11 -7.21 6.73
C LEU A 72 -22.62 -8.50 7.41
N PHE A 73 -22.45 -8.63 8.73
CA PHE A 73 -22.85 -9.84 9.45
C PHE A 73 -24.27 -9.72 10.02
N LEU A 74 -24.67 -8.51 10.42
CA LEU A 74 -26.03 -8.26 10.91
C LEU A 74 -27.04 -7.99 9.78
N ASP A 75 -26.54 -7.74 8.57
CA ASP A 75 -27.33 -7.40 7.36
C ASP A 75 -28.32 -6.26 7.62
N ARG A 76 -27.85 -5.21 8.31
CA ARG A 76 -28.64 -4.03 8.65
C ARG A 76 -27.77 -2.80 8.80
N GLU A 77 -28.41 -1.63 8.74
CA GLU A 77 -27.76 -0.37 9.06
C GLU A 77 -27.44 -0.26 10.55
N VAL A 78 -26.25 0.27 10.82
CA VAL A 78 -25.74 0.56 12.15
C VAL A 78 -25.17 1.97 12.17
N GLU A 79 -25.40 2.68 13.28
CA GLU A 79 -24.78 3.98 13.52
C GLU A 79 -23.30 3.78 13.91
N VAL A 80 -22.40 4.49 13.22
CA VAL A 80 -20.96 4.43 13.43
C VAL A 80 -20.34 5.82 13.47
N LEU A 81 -19.24 5.95 14.19
CA LEU A 81 -18.34 7.10 14.07
C LEU A 81 -17.35 6.84 12.94
N GLU A 82 -17.43 7.64 11.88
CA GLU A 82 -16.44 7.67 10.79
C GLU A 82 -15.23 8.51 11.22
N ALA A 83 -14.05 7.88 11.28
CA ALA A 83 -12.77 8.55 11.51
C ALA A 83 -11.96 8.60 10.22
N ARG A 84 -12.11 9.70 9.47
CA ARG A 84 -11.46 9.90 8.16
C ARG A 84 -10.14 10.64 8.30
N LEU A 85 -9.08 10.10 7.71
CA LEU A 85 -7.72 10.63 7.81
C LEU A 85 -7.42 11.60 6.67
N LYS A 86 -6.81 12.74 7.00
CA LYS A 86 -6.28 13.71 6.03
C LYS A 86 -4.95 13.26 5.42
N VAL A 87 -4.23 12.38 6.12
CA VAL A 87 -2.93 11.82 5.71
C VAL A 87 -3.07 10.29 5.74
N PRO A 88 -3.15 9.60 4.59
CA PRO A 88 -3.39 8.15 4.56
C PRO A 88 -2.40 7.34 5.40
N GLY A 89 -1.11 7.69 5.34
CA GLY A 89 -0.05 7.01 6.07
C GLY A 89 -0.21 7.00 7.59
N GLU A 90 -1.03 7.91 8.15
CA GLU A 90 -1.29 7.98 9.59
C GLU A 90 -2.34 6.98 10.07
N LEU A 91 -3.12 6.37 9.16
CA LEU A 91 -4.21 5.46 9.51
C LEU A 91 -3.76 4.33 10.44
N PRO A 92 -2.69 3.56 10.16
CA PRO A 92 -2.28 2.46 11.05
C PRO A 92 -1.90 2.93 12.45
N ARG A 93 -1.30 4.13 12.56
CA ARG A 93 -0.89 4.70 13.85
C ARG A 93 -2.11 5.16 14.65
N VAL A 94 -3.00 5.94 14.03
CA VAL A 94 -4.20 6.48 14.68
C VAL A 94 -5.15 5.35 15.08
N PHE A 95 -5.36 4.37 14.20
CA PHE A 95 -6.17 3.20 14.52
C PHE A 95 -5.59 2.45 15.73
N ARG A 96 -4.30 2.10 15.71
CA ARG A 96 -3.66 1.37 16.81
C ARG A 96 -3.77 2.09 18.15
N GLN A 97 -3.55 3.41 18.18
CA GLN A 97 -3.68 4.19 19.40
C GLN A 97 -5.13 4.21 19.91
N THR A 98 -6.09 4.32 18.99
CA THR A 98 -7.52 4.35 19.33
C THR A 98 -7.97 3.00 19.87
N SER A 99 -7.62 1.89 19.20
CA SER A 99 -8.00 0.54 19.63
C SER A 99 -7.35 0.12 20.94
N GLN A 100 -6.15 0.61 21.25
CA GLN A 100 -5.52 0.40 22.55
C GLN A 100 -6.22 1.19 23.67
N ALA A 101 -6.65 2.42 23.41
CA ALA A 101 -7.33 3.26 24.40
C ALA A 101 -8.80 2.84 24.62
N PHE A 102 -9.45 2.31 23.57
CA PHE A 102 -10.86 1.92 23.59
C PHE A 102 -11.05 0.50 23.05
N PRO A 103 -10.55 -0.53 23.78
CA PRO A 103 -10.55 -1.92 23.29
C PRO A 103 -11.94 -2.56 23.26
N GLY A 104 -12.92 -1.99 23.98
CA GLY A 104 -14.28 -2.52 24.04
C GLY A 104 -15.21 -2.07 22.90
N LEU A 105 -14.68 -1.37 21.90
CA LEU A 105 -15.43 -0.94 20.72
C LEU A 105 -15.28 -1.93 19.56
N THR A 106 -16.26 -1.95 18.68
CA THR A 106 -16.14 -2.64 17.39
C THR A 106 -15.52 -1.70 16.37
N TYR A 107 -14.53 -2.18 15.63
CA TYR A 107 -13.84 -1.43 14.59
C TYR A 107 -14.09 -2.08 13.24
N TYR A 108 -14.46 -1.26 12.26
CA TYR A 108 -14.67 -1.69 10.88
C TYR A 108 -13.71 -0.99 9.95
N ASP A 109 -13.41 -1.64 8.82
CA ASP A 109 -12.47 -1.17 7.81
C ASP A 109 -11.21 -0.62 8.48
N ALA A 110 -10.59 -1.37 9.39
CA ALA A 110 -9.41 -0.90 10.13
C ALA A 110 -8.14 -1.65 9.71
N ASP A 111 -8.29 -2.87 9.23
CA ASP A 111 -7.25 -3.81 8.85
C ASP A 111 -7.02 -3.90 7.32
N ILE A 112 -7.89 -3.30 6.52
CA ILE A 112 -7.70 -3.22 5.06
C ILE A 112 -6.47 -2.34 4.76
N PRO A 113 -5.42 -2.84 4.07
CA PRO A 113 -4.27 -2.02 3.76
C PRO A 113 -4.59 -0.91 2.73
N LEU A 114 -3.85 0.20 2.82
CA LEU A 114 -4.12 1.42 2.05
C LEU A 114 -4.13 1.23 0.52
N PRO A 115 -3.23 0.43 -0.08
CA PRO A 115 -3.30 0.14 -1.50
C PRO A 115 -4.62 -0.51 -1.92
N GLN A 116 -5.11 -1.51 -1.16
CA GLN A 116 -6.40 -2.14 -1.47
C GLN A 116 -7.58 -1.17 -1.33
N ARG A 117 -7.59 -0.33 -0.28
CA ARG A 117 -8.65 0.68 -0.14
C ARG A 117 -8.69 1.65 -1.30
N TYR A 118 -7.52 2.09 -1.76
CA TYR A 118 -7.42 3.03 -2.86
C TYR A 118 -8.06 2.44 -4.12
N VAL A 119 -7.64 1.22 -4.51
CA VAL A 119 -8.12 0.61 -5.75
C VAL A 119 -9.62 0.30 -5.68
N LEU A 120 -10.12 -0.18 -4.54
CA LEU A 120 -11.56 -0.41 -4.31
C LEU A 120 -12.37 0.90 -4.39
N HIS A 121 -11.91 1.97 -3.75
CA HIS A 121 -12.61 3.26 -3.77
C HIS A 121 -12.60 3.89 -5.18
N ARG A 122 -11.55 3.69 -5.95
CA ARG A 122 -11.44 4.22 -7.31
C ARG A 122 -12.05 3.31 -8.37
N GLY A 123 -12.52 2.11 -8.01
CA GLY A 123 -13.04 1.14 -8.98
C GLY A 123 -11.96 0.65 -9.96
N VAL A 124 -10.70 0.64 -9.54
CA VAL A 124 -9.57 0.13 -10.31
C VAL A 124 -8.98 -1.11 -9.63
N PHE A 125 -8.02 -1.75 -10.26
CA PHE A 125 -7.36 -2.94 -9.72
C PHE A 125 -5.92 -3.03 -10.24
N PRO A 126 -5.04 -3.81 -9.60
CA PRO A 126 -3.67 -4.00 -10.08
C PRO A 126 -3.66 -4.43 -11.54
N LEU A 127 -2.86 -3.74 -12.34
CA LEU A 127 -2.72 -3.95 -13.79
C LEU A 127 -3.98 -3.68 -14.61
N ALA A 128 -4.98 -2.96 -14.08
CA ALA A 128 -6.06 -2.43 -14.91
C ALA A 128 -5.53 -1.38 -15.89
N TYR A 129 -5.92 -1.47 -17.16
CA TYR A 129 -5.71 -0.42 -18.14
C TYR A 129 -6.68 0.74 -17.88
N CYS A 130 -6.14 1.92 -17.61
CA CYS A 130 -6.91 3.07 -17.15
C CYS A 130 -6.77 4.27 -18.09
N SER A 131 -7.86 5.05 -18.21
CA SER A 131 -7.77 6.47 -18.56
C SER A 131 -7.44 7.26 -17.30
N VAL A 132 -6.43 8.13 -17.37
CA VAL A 132 -6.02 8.96 -16.24
C VAL A 132 -5.93 10.41 -16.69
N ASP A 133 -6.87 11.23 -16.22
CA ASP A 133 -6.78 12.67 -16.36
C ASP A 133 -5.97 13.26 -15.21
N HIS A 134 -4.96 14.03 -15.55
CA HIS A 134 -4.11 14.67 -14.56
C HIS A 134 -3.68 16.09 -14.98
N SER A 135 -3.33 16.89 -13.97
CA SER A 135 -2.77 18.23 -14.13
C SER A 135 -1.65 18.42 -13.12
N GLU A 136 -0.49 18.90 -13.56
CA GLU A 136 0.66 19.17 -12.67
C GLU A 136 1.05 17.95 -11.81
N GLY A 137 1.00 16.75 -12.41
CA GLY A 137 1.30 15.49 -11.71
C GLY A 137 0.22 15.01 -10.73
N ARG A 138 -0.92 15.70 -10.61
CA ARG A 138 -2.06 15.30 -9.76
C ARG A 138 -3.20 14.71 -10.58
N ILE A 139 -3.68 13.55 -10.17
CA ILE A 139 -4.84 12.86 -10.76
C ILE A 139 -6.11 13.66 -10.46
N ARG A 140 -6.95 13.82 -11.47
CA ARG A 140 -8.29 14.41 -11.39
C ARG A 140 -9.37 13.34 -11.49
N SER A 141 -9.18 12.39 -12.39
CA SER A 141 -10.00 11.18 -12.52
C SER A 141 -9.11 10.03 -12.96
N ILE A 142 -9.51 8.83 -12.56
CA ILE A 142 -8.94 7.57 -13.00
C ILE A 142 -10.09 6.60 -13.21
N GLU A 143 -10.15 5.99 -14.39
CA GLU A 143 -11.22 5.07 -14.78
C GLU A 143 -10.60 3.85 -15.43
N ALA A 144 -10.94 2.66 -14.95
CA ALA A 144 -10.52 1.40 -15.57
C ALA A 144 -11.36 1.12 -16.82
N PHE A 145 -10.70 0.72 -17.91
CA PHE A 145 -11.36 0.18 -19.10
C PHE A 145 -11.49 -1.34 -19.05
N ASP A 146 -10.60 -2.00 -18.32
CA ASP A 146 -10.65 -3.44 -18.11
C ASP A 146 -11.63 -3.79 -16.98
N SER A 147 -12.15 -5.01 -17.02
CA SER A 147 -12.89 -5.63 -15.93
C SER A 147 -12.02 -6.66 -15.21
N PRO A 148 -12.11 -6.77 -13.87
CA PRO A 148 -11.46 -7.86 -13.13
C PRO A 148 -11.91 -9.27 -13.57
N TRP A 149 -13.00 -9.36 -14.33
CA TRP A 149 -13.60 -10.61 -14.82
C TRP A 149 -13.21 -10.94 -16.26
N ASP A 150 -12.46 -10.06 -16.92
CA ASP A 150 -12.00 -10.29 -18.28
C ASP A 150 -10.95 -11.41 -18.30
N ILE A 151 -11.11 -12.34 -19.24
CA ILE A 151 -10.19 -13.48 -19.42
C ILE A 151 -9.04 -13.08 -20.34
N ASP A 152 -9.31 -12.21 -21.31
CA ASP A 152 -8.36 -11.74 -22.31
C ASP A 152 -7.96 -10.28 -22.00
N TYR A 153 -6.93 -10.10 -21.17
CA TYR A 153 -6.40 -8.79 -20.81
C TYR A 153 -4.99 -8.56 -21.36
N GLU A 154 -4.71 -7.31 -21.74
CA GLU A 154 -3.35 -6.89 -22.14
C GLU A 154 -2.52 -6.54 -20.89
N LEU A 155 -1.23 -6.84 -20.93
CA LEU A 155 -0.28 -6.44 -19.89
C LEU A 155 0.67 -5.34 -20.41
N PRO A 156 1.14 -4.44 -19.53
CA PRO A 156 2.16 -3.49 -19.90
C PRO A 156 3.45 -4.21 -20.29
N ARG A 157 4.26 -3.57 -21.12
CA ARG A 157 5.62 -4.04 -21.40
C ARG A 157 6.49 -3.90 -20.15
N PHE A 158 6.65 -5.00 -19.42
CA PHE A 158 7.51 -5.03 -18.24
C PHE A 158 8.99 -5.02 -18.61
N ARG A 159 9.79 -4.33 -17.79
CA ARG A 159 11.24 -4.52 -17.73
C ARG A 159 11.55 -5.30 -16.46
N VAL A 160 12.20 -6.45 -16.60
CA VAL A 160 12.46 -7.36 -15.49
C VAL A 160 13.93 -7.32 -15.13
N MET A 161 14.21 -7.16 -13.85
CA MET A 161 15.55 -7.32 -13.26
C MET A 161 15.56 -8.61 -12.43
N THR A 162 16.39 -9.58 -12.80
CA THR A 162 16.62 -10.79 -12.02
C THR A 162 17.88 -10.62 -11.17
N LEU A 163 17.73 -10.83 -9.87
CA LEU A 163 18.81 -10.75 -8.89
C LEU A 163 19.09 -12.15 -8.32
N ARG A 164 20.35 -12.59 -8.37
CA ARG A 164 20.79 -13.85 -7.76
C ARG A 164 22.16 -13.69 -7.11
N LEU A 165 22.40 -14.41 -6.03
CA LEU A 165 23.76 -14.53 -5.50
C LEU A 165 24.54 -15.49 -6.39
N ASP A 166 25.84 -15.20 -6.55
CA ASP A 166 26.79 -16.07 -7.21
C ASP A 166 27.22 -17.20 -6.28
N GLY A 167 27.59 -18.35 -6.84
CA GLY A 167 27.97 -19.56 -6.10
C GLY A 167 26.81 -20.47 -5.70
N ASP A 168 27.14 -21.71 -5.33
CA ASP A 168 26.19 -22.68 -4.80
C ASP A 168 25.81 -22.32 -3.35
N LEU A 169 24.57 -22.65 -2.96
CA LEU A 169 24.09 -22.48 -1.59
C LEU A 169 24.79 -23.51 -0.70
N GLU A 170 26.03 -23.25 -0.31
CA GLU A 170 26.73 -24.09 0.66
C GLU A 170 26.06 -23.96 2.03
N ASP A 171 25.95 -25.10 2.73
CA ASP A 171 25.38 -25.21 4.08
C ASP A 171 25.93 -24.09 4.98
N PRO A 172 25.07 -23.23 5.56
CA PRO A 172 25.51 -22.09 6.37
C PRO A 172 26.37 -22.50 7.57
N THR A 173 26.36 -23.77 7.99
CA THR A 173 27.23 -24.30 9.05
C THR A 173 28.68 -24.58 8.61
N ARG A 174 28.94 -24.78 7.31
CA ARG A 174 30.30 -24.99 6.78
C ARG A 174 31.12 -23.71 6.61
N SER A 175 30.48 -22.53 6.68
CA SER A 175 31.17 -21.23 6.60
C SER A 175 32.02 -20.89 7.83
N LEU A 176 32.05 -21.73 8.87
CA LEU A 176 32.79 -21.48 10.11
C LEU A 176 34.29 -21.85 10.05
N THR A 177 34.73 -22.61 9.04
CA THR A 177 36.10 -23.17 9.02
C THR A 177 36.99 -22.74 7.85
N GLY A 178 36.57 -21.84 6.96
CA GLY A 178 37.44 -21.36 5.91
C GLY A 178 36.79 -20.30 5.02
N LYS A 179 37.62 -19.45 4.40
CA LYS A 179 37.25 -18.39 3.44
C LYS A 179 36.34 -18.93 2.33
N SER A 180 35.03 -18.96 2.54
CA SER A 180 34.08 -19.13 1.44
C SER A 180 34.05 -17.82 0.66
N ASP A 181 34.26 -17.91 -0.65
CA ASP A 181 34.00 -16.81 -1.57
C ASP A 181 32.52 -16.48 -1.46
N ARG A 182 32.19 -15.44 -0.67
CA ARG A 182 30.81 -14.97 -0.54
C ARG A 182 30.44 -14.37 -1.88
N GLY A 183 29.88 -15.19 -2.75
CA GLY A 183 29.67 -14.87 -4.16
C GLY A 183 29.06 -13.49 -4.39
N GLY A 184 29.40 -12.91 -5.55
CA GLY A 184 28.89 -11.60 -5.97
C GLY A 184 27.38 -11.57 -6.16
N LEU A 185 26.81 -10.38 -6.29
CA LEU A 185 25.43 -10.21 -6.75
C LEU A 185 25.44 -10.23 -8.29
N LEU A 186 24.75 -11.19 -8.88
CA LEU A 186 24.51 -11.26 -10.31
C LEU A 186 23.15 -10.61 -10.59
N VAL A 187 23.18 -9.63 -11.50
CA VAL A 187 22.02 -8.86 -11.91
C VAL A 187 21.82 -9.09 -13.40
N GLU A 188 20.62 -9.46 -13.80
CA GLU A 188 20.26 -9.63 -15.21
C GLU A 188 19.11 -8.69 -15.55
N VAL A 189 19.30 -7.84 -16.56
CA VAL A 189 18.30 -6.88 -17.07
C VAL A 189 18.37 -6.89 -18.59
N ASP A 190 17.24 -7.02 -19.27
CA ASP A 190 17.16 -7.02 -20.75
C ASP A 190 18.19 -7.98 -21.39
N GLN A 191 18.30 -9.19 -20.83
CA GLN A 191 19.26 -10.23 -21.23
C GLN A 191 20.75 -9.86 -21.05
N ARG A 192 21.07 -8.70 -20.45
CA ARG A 192 22.43 -8.30 -20.09
C ARG A 192 22.72 -8.69 -18.65
N ARG A 193 23.87 -9.31 -18.44
CA ARG A 193 24.33 -9.77 -17.12
C ARG A 193 25.41 -8.86 -16.57
N PHE A 194 25.25 -8.49 -15.31
CA PHE A 194 26.19 -7.68 -14.54
C PHE A 194 26.58 -8.45 -13.28
N ARG A 195 27.85 -8.42 -12.90
CA ARG A 195 28.36 -9.01 -11.66
C ARG A 195 28.88 -7.91 -10.75
N PHE A 196 28.29 -7.82 -9.56
CA PHE A 196 28.71 -6.89 -8.52
C PHE A 196 29.44 -7.66 -7.42
N PRO A 197 30.77 -7.57 -7.33
CA PRO A 197 31.53 -8.26 -6.31
C PRO A 197 31.20 -7.70 -4.92
N ARG A 198 31.00 -8.58 -3.95
CA ARG A 198 30.66 -8.19 -2.58
C ARG A 198 31.93 -7.77 -1.82
N ARG A 199 32.31 -6.49 -1.91
CA ARG A 199 33.57 -5.97 -1.33
C ARG A 199 33.55 -5.81 0.20
N ASN A 200 32.38 -5.58 0.82
CA ASN A 200 32.23 -5.33 2.27
C ASN A 200 31.04 -6.11 2.87
N GLY A 201 31.13 -7.44 2.92
CA GLY A 201 30.10 -8.26 3.55
C GLY A 201 30.16 -8.20 5.08
N ARG A 202 29.29 -7.41 5.74
CA ARG A 202 29.07 -7.55 7.19
C ARG A 202 28.57 -8.96 7.50
N GLN A 203 29.11 -9.58 8.54
CA GLN A 203 28.59 -10.82 9.10
C GLN A 203 27.19 -10.50 9.66
N LEU A 204 26.16 -11.20 9.18
CA LEU A 204 24.85 -11.11 9.83
C LEU A 204 25.02 -11.73 11.21
N VAL A 205 24.92 -10.92 12.26
CA VAL A 205 24.80 -11.43 13.63
C VAL A 205 23.37 -11.98 13.75
N LEU A 206 23.21 -13.25 13.41
CA LEU A 206 21.99 -14.00 13.72
C LEU A 206 22.15 -14.53 15.14
N GLY A 207 21.38 -13.98 16.07
CA GLY A 207 21.43 -14.32 17.49
C GLY A 207 21.68 -13.12 18.39
N ILE A 208 20.78 -12.14 18.35
CA ILE A 208 20.55 -11.29 19.54
C ILE A 208 19.42 -11.99 20.29
N ARG A 209 19.77 -12.68 21.37
CA ARG A 209 18.81 -13.15 22.37
C ARG A 209 18.37 -11.98 23.24
#